data_AF-A0A1Y4WBR2-F1
#
_entry.id   AF-A0A1Y4WBR2-F1
#
_cell.length_a   1.000
_cell.length_b   1.000
_cell.length_c   1.000
_cell.angle_alpha   90.00
_cell.angle_beta   90.00
_cell.angle_gamma   90.00
#
_symmetry.space_group_name_H-M   'P 1'
#
loop_
_entity.id
_entity.type
_entity.pdbx_description
1 polymer ?
#
loop_
_entity_poly.entity_id
_entity_poly.type
_entity_poly.pdbx_seq_one_letter_code
_entity_poly.pdbx_strand_id
1 'polypeptide(L)' 'MNYDLPDHPVVQNLERTGYPDGKEPRYPRCPICGEECETIYKDRYGAYVGCDVCVETKDAWEAEGCFPEEE' A
#
# COMPACT_ATOMS: atom_id res chain seq x y z
N MET A 1 -36.44 -35.00 -1.30
CA MET A 1 -35.32 -34.77 -0.38
C MET A 1 -34.55 -33.59 -0.95
N ASN A 2 -34.70 -32.40 -0.35
CA ASN A 2 -33.96 -31.22 -0.80
C ASN A 2 -32.55 -31.35 -0.23
N TYR A 3 -31.61 -31.83 -1.04
CA TYR A 3 -30.20 -31.86 -0.66
C TYR A 3 -29.59 -30.48 -0.96
N ASP A 4 -30.02 -29.48 -0.20
CA ASP A 4 -29.28 -28.22 -0.10
C ASP A 4 -28.01 -28.48 0.71
N LEU A 5 -27.05 -29.16 0.09
CA LEU A 5 -25.70 -29.17 0.62
C LEU A 5 -25.11 -27.78 0.37
N PRO A 6 -24.57 -27.12 1.40
CA PRO A 6 -23.89 -25.85 1.20
C PRO A 6 -22.73 -26.04 0.22
N ASP A 7 -22.52 -25.02 -0.61
CA ASP A 7 -21.36 -24.99 -1.51
C ASP A 7 -20.06 -25.20 -0.74
N HIS A 8 -19.08 -25.77 -1.44
CA HIS A 8 -17.76 -25.97 -0.88
C HIS A 8 -17.21 -24.60 -0.41
N PRO A 9 -16.55 -24.51 0.75
CA PRO A 9 -16.08 -23.24 1.33
C PRO A 9 -15.25 -22.39 0.35
N VAL A 10 -14.48 -23.03 -0.53
CA VAL A 10 -13.72 -22.37 -1.60
C VAL A 10 -14.61 -21.58 -2.57
N VAL A 11 -15.78 -22.13 -2.95
CA VAL A 11 -16.74 -21.45 -3.84
C VAL A 11 -17.33 -20.24 -3.11
N GLN A 12 -17.77 -20.44 -1.87
CA GLN A 12 -18.32 -19.36 -1.05
C GLN A 12 -17.33 -18.20 -0.84
N ASN A 13 -16.05 -18.51 -0.59
CA ASN A 13 -15.01 -17.50 -0.43
C ASN A 13 -14.67 -16.80 -1.74
N LEU A 14 -14.65 -17.53 -2.86
CA LEU A 14 -14.46 -16.93 -4.19
C LEU A 14 -15.59 -15.97 -4.53
N GLU A 15 -16.86 -16.34 -4.27
CA GLU A 15 -18.01 -15.45 -4.46
C GLU A 15 -17.99 -14.24 -3.53
N ARG A 16 -17.55 -14.41 -2.28
CA ARG A 16 -17.53 -13.34 -1.28
C ARG A 16 -16.38 -12.35 -1.48
N THR A 17 -15.20 -12.82 -1.84
CA THR A 17 -13.95 -12.02 -1.83
C THR A 17 -13.32 -11.85 -3.20
N GLY A 18 -13.72 -12.64 -4.20
CA GLY A 18 -13.03 -12.75 -5.49
C GLY A 18 -11.77 -13.63 -5.46
N TYR A 19 -11.37 -14.14 -4.29
CA TYR A 19 -10.17 -14.95 -4.11
C TYR A 19 -10.50 -16.30 -3.45
N PRO A 20 -9.83 -17.40 -3.86
CA PRO A 20 -9.94 -18.67 -3.15
C PRO A 20 -9.30 -18.58 -1.76
N ASP A 21 -9.63 -19.54 -0.89
CA ASP A 21 -9.25 -19.56 0.52
C ASP A 21 -7.79 -19.14 0.79
N GLY A 22 -7.62 -18.07 1.57
CA GLY A 22 -6.31 -17.58 2.00
C GLY A 22 -5.44 -17.00 0.88
N LYS A 23 -6.00 -16.75 -0.31
CA LYS A 23 -5.32 -16.12 -1.45
C LYS A 23 -5.72 -14.65 -1.66
N GLU A 24 -6.32 -14.03 -0.67
CA GLU A 24 -6.56 -12.58 -0.67
C GLU A 24 -5.21 -11.85 -0.85
N PRO A 25 -5.13 -10.88 -1.78
CA PRO A 25 -3.90 -10.14 -2.03
C PRO A 25 -3.57 -9.33 -0.78
N ARG A 26 -2.36 -9.51 -0.26
CA ARG A 26 -1.84 -8.66 0.81
C ARG A 26 -1.38 -7.36 0.17
N TYR A 27 -2.05 -6.27 0.54
CA TYR A 27 -1.63 -4.95 0.10
C TYR A 27 -0.31 -4.55 0.78
N PRO A 28 0.64 -3.96 0.04
CA PRO A 28 1.87 -3.47 0.62
C PRO A 28 1.59 -2.36 1.63
N ARG A 29 2.35 -2.36 2.73
CA ARG A 29 2.25 -1.37 3.81
C ARG A 29 3.57 -0.65 4.01
N CYS A 30 3.49 0.65 4.27
CA CYS A 30 4.67 1.49 4.47
C CYS A 30 5.40 1.08 5.77
N PRO A 31 6.73 0.83 5.73
CA PRO A 31 7.49 0.51 6.93
C PRO A 31 7.67 1.72 7.87
N ILE A 32 7.33 2.94 7.43
CA ILE A 32 7.48 4.18 8.20
C ILE A 32 6.17 4.54 8.91
N CYS A 33 5.04 4.59 8.19
CA CYS A 33 3.74 4.96 8.77
C CYS A 33 2.77 3.80 9.01
N GLY A 34 2.97 2.62 8.40
CA GLY A 34 2.11 1.44 8.56
C GLY A 34 0.85 1.39 7.67
N GLU A 35 0.56 2.48 6.95
CA GLU A 35 -0.58 2.58 6.03
C GLU A 35 -0.40 1.73 4.77
N GLU A 36 -1.51 1.28 4.19
CA GLU A 36 -1.51 0.65 2.86
C GLU A 36 -1.19 1.71 1.81
N CYS A 37 -0.20 1.43 0.97
CA CYS A 37 0.37 2.42 0.05
C CYS A 37 0.82 1.77 -1.25
N GLU A 38 0.75 2.47 -2.37
CA GLU A 38 1.14 1.92 -3.67
C GLU A 38 2.62 2.16 -4.00
N THR A 39 3.18 3.28 -3.51
CA THR A 39 4.54 3.73 -3.87
C THR A 39 5.38 3.92 -2.62
N ILE A 40 6.62 3.38 -2.65
CA ILE A 40 7.62 3.56 -1.59
C ILE A 40 8.82 4.33 -2.14
N TYR A 41 9.15 5.44 -1.50
CA TYR A 41 10.32 6.25 -1.81
C TYR A 41 11.53 5.81 -0.97
N LYS A 42 12.67 5.63 -1.66
CA LYS A 42 13.96 5.33 -1.05
C LYS A 42 14.97 6.42 -1.38
N ASP A 43 15.89 6.66 -0.47
CA ASP A 43 17.02 7.54 -0.73
C ASP A 43 18.06 6.86 -1.64
N ARG A 44 19.10 7.62 -2.01
CA ARG A 44 20.20 7.11 -2.87
C ARG A 44 21.01 5.96 -2.25
N TYR A 45 20.88 5.73 -0.96
CA TYR A 45 21.55 4.66 -0.22
C TYR A 45 20.64 3.44 -0.01
N GLY A 46 19.39 3.51 -0.48
CA GLY A 46 18.40 2.44 -0.36
C GLY A 46 17.61 2.43 0.95
N ALA A 47 17.79 3.44 1.82
CA ALA A 47 16.99 3.57 3.03
C ALA A 47 15.58 4.06 2.70
N TYR A 48 14.59 3.58 3.45
CA TYR A 48 13.19 3.98 3.30
C TYR A 48 12.99 5.41 3.78
N VAL A 49 12.49 6.29 2.90
CA VAL A 49 12.14 7.67 3.23
C VAL A 49 10.67 7.78 3.62
N GLY A 50 9.79 7.08 2.90
CA GLY A 50 8.35 7.03 3.18
C GLY A 50 7.54 6.52 1.99
N CYS A 51 6.23 6.69 2.04
CA CYS A 51 5.28 6.29 0.99
C CYS A 51 4.49 7.48 0.43
N ASP A 52 3.67 7.23 -0.59
CA ASP A 52 2.74 8.21 -1.17
C ASP A 52 1.68 8.74 -0.19
N VAL A 53 1.44 8.06 0.92
CA VAL A 53 0.49 8.52 1.96
C VAL A 53 1.15 9.45 2.98
N CYS A 54 2.43 9.25 3.30
CA CYS A 54 3.12 9.99 4.38
C CYS A 54 4.19 10.97 3.89
N VAL A 55 4.50 10.97 2.59
CA VAL A 55 5.44 11.90 1.96
C VAL A 55 4.68 12.79 1.01
N GLU A 56 4.97 14.09 1.05
CA GLU A 56 4.44 15.06 0.12
C GLU A 56 5.50 15.39 -0.94
N THR A 57 5.11 15.40 -2.21
CA THR A 57 5.95 15.94 -3.28
C THR A 57 5.68 17.42 -3.43
N LYS A 58 6.69 18.26 -3.21
CA LYS A 58 6.63 19.71 -3.44
C LYS A 58 7.58 20.13 -4.54
N ASP A 59 7.25 21.23 -5.20
CA ASP A 59 8.17 21.89 -6.11
C ASP A 59 9.33 22.52 -5.32
N ALA A 60 10.56 22.35 -5.82
CA ALA A 60 11.75 22.82 -5.14
C ALA A 60 11.84 24.37 -5.06
N TRP A 61 11.20 25.09 -5.98
CA TRP A 61 11.15 26.55 -5.97
C TRP A 61 10.16 27.10 -4.94
N GLU A 62 9.19 26.28 -4.53
CA GLU A 62 8.18 26.63 -3.52
C GLU A 62 8.53 26.09 -2.12
N ALA A 63 9.58 25.28 -2.00
CA ALA A 63 10.01 24.69 -0.74
C ALA A 63 10.93 25.64 0.05
N GLU A 64 10.39 26.19 1.15
CA GLU A 64 11.16 27.00 2.10
C GLU A 64 12.31 26.18 2.69
N GLY A 65 13.56 26.50 2.33
CA GLY A 65 14.76 25.78 2.74
C GLY A 65 15.52 25.06 1.61
N CYS A 66 14.99 25.06 0.38
CA CYS A 66 15.72 24.53 -0.79
C CYS A 66 16.76 25.50 -1.38
N PHE A 67 16.78 26.76 -0.94
CA PHE A 67 17.76 27.75 -1.38
C PHE A 67 18.87 27.92 -0.34
N PRO A 68 20.15 27.79 -0.71
CA PRO A 68 21.24 28.15 0.19
C PRO A 68 21.20 29.67 0.44
N GLU A 69 21.38 30.10 1.69
CA GLU A 69 21.52 31.52 2.02
C GLU A 69 22.72 32.08 1.23
N GLU A 70 22.50 33.16 0.47
CA GLU A 70 23.59 33.88 -0.20
C GLU A 70 24.49 34.52 0.87
N GLU A 71 25.76 34.10 0.94
CA GLU A 71 26.81 34.71 1.78
C GLU A 71 27.17 36.13 1.33
#